data_AF-A0A2H6NF26-F1
#
_entry.id   AF-A0A2H6NF26-F1
#
_cell.length_a   1.000
_cell.length_b   1.000
_cell.length_c   1.000
_cell.angle_alpha   90.00
_cell.angle_beta   90.00
_cell.angle_gamma   90.00
#
_symmetry.space_group_name_H-M   'P 1'
#
loop_
_entity.id
_entity.type
_entity.pdbx_description
1 polymer ?
#
loop_
_entity_poly.entity_id
_entity_poly.type
_entity_poly.pdbx_seq_one_letter_code
_entity_poly.pdbx_strand_id
1 'polypeptide(L)'
;MLQQRSAQFCCDNSLWSSHNQSSELGKNKKEPDTCVRRFPQYSREQLNMMPHREIEQLNGKLLKQVHDVFEELTKQVQEKDSLASELNVRHIAIEQLLKNCSKLPCLQMGRAAMKSNVSI
;
A
#
# COMPACT_ATOMS: atom_id res chain seq x y z
N MET A 1 25.89 35.76 11.76
CA MET A 1 24.48 35.50 12.10
C MET A 1 23.91 34.56 11.05
N LEU A 2 23.74 33.27 11.36
CA LEU A 2 23.19 32.28 10.43
C LEU A 2 21.74 32.04 10.83
N GLN A 3 20.82 32.59 10.02
CA GLN A 3 19.38 32.42 10.14
C GLN A 3 19.01 30.93 10.03
N GLN A 4 18.50 30.35 11.11
CA GLN A 4 17.81 29.07 11.06
C GLN A 4 16.47 29.29 10.34
N ARG A 5 16.38 28.77 9.12
CA ARG A 5 15.13 28.65 8.37
C ARG A 5 14.37 27.44 8.92
N SER A 6 13.35 27.69 9.74
CA SER A 6 12.43 26.66 10.22
C SER A 6 11.72 26.05 8.99
N ALA A 7 12.12 24.84 8.60
CA ALA A 7 11.33 24.07 7.65
C ALA A 7 10.06 23.64 8.38
N GLN A 8 8.93 24.24 8.01
CA GLN A 8 7.61 23.79 8.41
C GLN A 8 7.43 22.38 7.83
N PHE A 9 7.54 21.36 8.69
CA PHE A 9 7.24 19.99 8.32
C PHE A 9 5.73 19.89 8.09
N CYS A 10 5.31 20.02 6.82
CA CYS A 10 3.96 19.71 6.40
C CYS A 10 3.80 18.19 6.38
N CYS A 11 3.01 17.66 7.32
CA CYS A 11 2.53 16.28 7.28
C CYS A 11 1.43 16.16 6.22
N ASP A 12 1.80 16.31 4.95
CA ASP A 12 0.92 15.94 3.85
C ASP A 12 0.95 14.41 3.73
N ASN A 13 -0.05 13.76 4.34
CA ASN A 13 -0.30 12.31 4.19
C ASN A 13 -0.74 11.92 2.77
N SER A 14 -0.64 12.83 1.80
CA SER A 14 -1.02 12.66 0.39
C SER A 14 -0.17 11.62 -0.35
N LEU A 15 0.99 11.21 0.21
CA LEU A 15 1.87 10.20 -0.41
C LEU A 15 1.36 8.76 -0.29
N TRP A 16 0.32 8.50 0.50
CA TRP A 16 -0.28 7.17 0.67
C TRP A 16 -1.77 7.13 0.30
N SER A 17 -2.25 8.09 -0.49
CA SER A 17 -3.57 7.95 -1.11
C SER A 17 -3.45 6.87 -2.19
N SER A 18 -3.86 5.66 -1.82
CA SER A 18 -3.90 4.50 -2.70
C SER A 18 -4.63 4.87 -3.99
N HIS A 19 -3.86 5.08 -5.06
CA HIS A 19 -4.40 5.32 -6.39
C HIS A 19 -4.93 4.00 -6.95
N ASN A 20 -6.12 3.61 -6.50
CA ASN A 20 -6.95 2.62 -7.16
C ASN A 20 -7.96 3.37 -8.04
N GLN A 21 -7.49 3.90 -9.17
CA GLN A 21 -8.38 4.16 -10.31
C GLN A 21 -8.05 3.16 -11.42
N SER A 22 -8.78 2.05 -11.42
CA SER A 22 -9.04 1.30 -12.64
C SER A 22 -10.46 0.73 -12.54
N SER A 23 -11.12 0.77 -13.67
CA SER A 23 -12.56 0.95 -13.84
C SER A 23 -13.47 -0.14 -13.25
N GLU A 24 -14.62 0.36 -12.81
CA GLU A 24 -15.94 -0.28 -12.66
C GLU A 24 -16.05 -1.79 -12.95
N LEU A 25 -16.37 -2.57 -11.92
CA LEU A 25 -17.62 -3.37 -11.85
C LEU A 25 -17.70 -4.15 -10.52
N GLY A 26 -18.65 -3.80 -9.66
CA GLY A 26 -19.31 -4.78 -8.79
C GLY A 26 -18.95 -4.79 -7.29
N LYS A 27 -19.83 -4.14 -6.51
CA LYS A 27 -20.33 -4.53 -5.18
C LYS A 27 -19.39 -4.40 -3.97
N ASN A 28 -19.67 -3.36 -3.19
CA ASN A 28 -19.68 -3.31 -1.72
C ASN A 28 -18.58 -4.12 -1.01
N LYS A 29 -17.39 -3.54 -0.89
CA LYS A 29 -16.53 -3.82 0.26
C LYS A 29 -16.29 -2.50 0.98
N LYS A 30 -16.68 -2.47 2.25
CA LYS A 30 -16.39 -1.38 3.17
C LYS A 30 -14.89 -1.09 3.08
N GLU A 31 -14.58 0.14 2.72
CA GLU A 31 -13.27 0.76 2.90
C GLU A 31 -12.79 0.43 4.31
N PRO A 32 -11.57 -0.12 4.49
CA PRO A 32 -11.05 -0.25 5.84
C PRO A 32 -10.84 1.17 6.34
N ASP A 33 -11.51 1.51 7.44
CA ASP A 33 -11.35 2.77 8.16
C ASP A 33 -9.85 3.05 8.30
N THR A 34 -9.27 3.86 7.40
CA THR A 34 -7.98 4.49 7.63
C THR A 34 -8.21 5.47 8.75
N CYS A 35 -8.16 4.95 9.97
CA CYS A 35 -8.25 5.69 11.20
C CYS A 35 -7.06 6.64 11.19
N VAL A 36 -7.30 7.87 10.74
CA VAL A 36 -6.39 9.00 10.91
C VAL A 36 -6.27 9.20 12.41
N ARG A 37 -5.38 8.45 13.06
CA ARG A 37 -5.06 8.63 14.48
C ARG A 37 -4.46 10.03 14.61
N ARG A 38 -5.29 11.02 14.91
CA ARG A 38 -4.83 12.33 15.36
C ARG A 38 -4.28 12.14 16.76
N PHE A 39 -2.96 12.07 16.86
CA PHE A 39 -2.28 12.05 18.14
C PHE A 39 -2.34 13.46 18.75
N PRO A 40 -2.61 13.58 20.07
CA PRO A 40 -2.52 14.86 20.75
C PRO A 40 -1.11 15.46 20.57
N GLN A 41 -1.05 16.68 20.07
CA GLN A 41 0.21 17.42 19.95
C GLN A 41 0.40 18.26 21.21
N TYR A 42 1.56 18.11 21.84
CA TYR A 42 1.97 18.91 22.99
C TYR A 42 3.08 19.86 22.58
N SER A 43 2.92 21.14 22.93
CA SER A 43 4.00 22.12 22.84
C SER A 43 5.07 21.85 23.90
N ARG A 44 6.27 22.37 23.68
CA ARG A 44 7.38 22.23 24.63
C ARG A 44 7.04 22.87 25.99
N GLU A 45 6.36 24.01 25.96
CA GLU A 45 5.93 24.75 27.14
C GLU A 45 4.92 23.93 27.95
N GLN A 46 3.96 23.27 27.29
CA GLN A 46 3.01 22.38 27.96
C GLN A 46 3.70 21.19 28.62
N LEU A 47 4.66 20.55 27.94
CA LEU A 47 5.42 19.43 28.52
C LEU A 47 6.25 19.86 29.73
N ASN A 48 6.84 21.05 29.70
CA ASN A 48 7.62 21.58 30.82
C ASN A 48 6.77 21.91 32.05
N MET A 49 5.48 22.22 31.87
CA MET A 49 4.54 22.54 32.95
C MET A 49 3.85 21.30 33.52
N MET A 50 3.96 20.14 32.88
CA MET A 50 3.38 18.90 33.39
C MET A 50 4.18 18.37 34.58
N PRO A 51 3.50 17.86 35.63
CA PRO A 51 4.18 17.18 36.71
C PRO A 51 4.82 15.89 36.20
N HIS A 52 5.91 15.48 36.84
CA HIS A 52 6.71 14.34 36.42
C HIS A 52 5.88 13.05 36.20
N ARG A 53 4.92 12.77 37.09
CA ARG A 53 4.03 11.61 36.94
C ARG A 53 3.18 11.62 35.67
N GLU A 54 2.73 12.79 35.22
CA GLU A 54 1.98 12.91 33.97
C GLU A 54 2.88 12.69 32.76
N ILE A 55 4.14 13.16 32.83
CA ILE A 55 5.15 12.92 31.79
C ILE A 55 5.45 11.42 31.67
N GLU A 56 5.63 10.71 32.79
CA GLU A 56 5.83 9.25 32.78
C GLU A 56 4.64 8.52 32.15
N GLN A 57 3.42 8.91 32.50
CA GLN A 57 2.21 8.33 31.92
C GLN A 57 2.11 8.61 30.42
N LEU A 58 2.43 9.83 29.98
CA LEU A 58 2.44 10.21 28.58
C LEU A 58 3.49 9.41 27.80
N ASN A 59 4.69 9.21 28.36
CA ASN A 59 5.73 8.38 27.76
C ASN A 59 5.26 6.92 27.61
N GLY A 60 4.59 6.36 28.62
CA GLY A 60 4.00 5.02 28.52
C GLY A 60 2.93 4.91 27.42
N LYS A 61 2.08 5.92 27.27
CA LYS A 61 1.09 6.00 26.18
C LYS A 61 1.76 6.10 24.81
N LEU A 62 2.80 6.92 24.69
CA LEU A 62 3.58 7.06 23.45
C LEU A 62 4.24 5.74 23.06
N LEU A 63 4.90 5.07 24.02
CA LEU A 63 5.53 3.77 23.78
C LEU A 63 4.52 2.74 23.27
N LYS A 64 3.33 2.67 23.90
CA LYS A 64 2.26 1.80 23.43
C LYS A 64 1.81 2.15 22.00
N GLN A 65 1.63 3.44 21.69
CA GLN A 65 1.25 3.88 20.35
C GLN A 65 2.29 3.50 19.29
N VAL A 66 3.58 3.66 19.62
CA VAL A 66 4.67 3.23 18.75
C VAL A 66 4.57 1.73 18.49
N HIS A 67 4.41 0.91 19.52
CA HIS A 67 4.23 -0.54 19.37
C HIS A 67 3.02 -0.90 18.50
N ASP A 68 1.84 -0.32 18.79
CA ASP A 68 0.62 -0.60 18.02
C ASP A 68 0.81 -0.28 16.52
N VAL A 69 1.48 0.83 16.19
CA VAL A 69 1.74 1.22 14.80
C VAL A 69 2.70 0.25 14.12
N PHE A 70 3.76 -0.18 14.81
CA PHE A 70 4.69 -1.16 14.26
C PHE A 70 4.06 -2.54 14.07
N GLU A 71 3.18 -2.96 14.97
CA GLU A 71 2.45 -4.22 14.85
C GLU A 71 1.52 -4.21 13.63
N GLU A 72 0.73 -3.15 13.46
CA GLU A 72 -0.15 -3.01 12.29
C GLU A 72 0.67 -2.92 10.99
N LEU A 73 1.76 -2.13 10.97
CA LEU A 73 2.63 -2.03 9.80
C LEU A 73 3.25 -3.39 9.45
N THR A 74 3.67 -4.16 10.46
CA THR A 74 4.23 -5.50 10.26
C THR A 74 3.20 -6.42 9.60
N LYS A 75 1.96 -6.41 10.08
CA LYS A 75 0.86 -7.19 9.48
C LYS A 75 0.60 -6.79 8.03
N GLN A 76 0.52 -5.50 7.75
CA GLN A 76 0.30 -4.97 6.40
C GLN A 76 1.44 -5.37 5.43
N VAL A 77 2.69 -5.29 5.89
CA VAL A 77 3.86 -5.71 5.09
C VAL A 77 3.81 -7.20 4.80
N GLN A 78 3.52 -8.04 5.81
CA GLN A 78 3.42 -9.49 5.64
C GLN A 78 2.30 -9.90 4.67
N GLU A 79 1.13 -9.26 4.77
CA GLU A 79 0.02 -9.51 3.84
C GLU A 79 0.40 -9.12 2.41
N LYS A 80 0.96 -7.92 2.23
CA LYS A 80 1.37 -7.43 0.91
C LYS A 80 2.43 -8.33 0.28
N ASP A 81 3.40 -8.80 1.05
CA ASP A 81 4.47 -9.67 0.54
C ASP A 81 3.94 -11.07 0.19
N SER A 82 2.97 -11.58 0.96
CA SER A 82 2.27 -12.82 0.64
C SER A 82 1.51 -12.71 -0.68
N LEU A 83 0.76 -11.62 -0.88
CA LEU A 83 0.03 -11.34 -2.11
C LEU A 83 0.98 -11.15 -3.30
N ALA A 84 2.11 -10.46 -3.12
CA ALA A 84 3.12 -10.29 -4.15
C ALA A 84 3.72 -11.64 -4.60
N SER A 85 3.95 -12.55 -3.65
CA SER A 85 4.41 -13.91 -3.94
C SER A 85 3.38 -14.70 -4.76
N GLU A 86 2.11 -14.66 -4.37
CA GLU A 86 1.02 -15.32 -5.11
C GLU A 86 0.88 -14.77 -6.53
N LEU A 87 0.90 -13.44 -6.68
CA LEU A 87 0.80 -12.76 -7.96
C LEU A 87 1.96 -13.18 -8.87
N ASN A 88 3.18 -13.26 -8.34
CA ASN A 88 4.35 -13.71 -9.09
C ASN A 88 4.19 -15.15 -9.60
N VAL A 89 3.72 -16.08 -8.76
CA VAL A 89 3.46 -17.47 -9.18
C VAL A 89 2.41 -17.52 -10.30
N ARG A 90 1.31 -16.77 -10.16
CA ARG A 90 0.27 -16.68 -11.20
C ARG A 90 0.81 -16.10 -12.51
N HIS A 91 1.61 -15.04 -12.43
CA HIS A 91 2.26 -14.42 -13.59
C HIS A 91 3.12 -15.45 -14.34
N ILE A 92 3.98 -16.17 -13.63
CA ILE A 92 4.82 -17.22 -14.21
C ILE A 92 3.95 -18.29 -14.87
N ALA A 93 2.89 -18.77 -14.20
CA ALA A 93 2.01 -19.79 -14.76
C ALA A 93 1.34 -19.33 -16.07
N ILE A 94 0.86 -18.09 -16.13
CA ILE A 94 0.27 -17.50 -17.34
C ILE A 94 1.32 -17.44 -18.46
N GLU A 95 2.54 -16.98 -18.16
CA GLU A 95 3.61 -16.96 -19.16
C GLU A 95 3.91 -18.35 -19.71
N GLN A 96 3.97 -19.37 -18.85
CA GLN A 96 4.23 -20.74 -19.27
C GLN A 96 3.10 -21.28 -20.15
N LEU A 97 1.83 -20.99 -19.81
CA LEU A 97 0.69 -21.36 -20.65
C LEU A 97 0.78 -20.70 -22.03
N LEU A 98 1.08 -19.40 -22.10
CA LEU A 98 1.25 -18.69 -23.37
C LEU A 98 2.42 -19.25 -24.20
N LYS A 99 3.56 -19.53 -23.56
CA LYS A 99 4.73 -20.18 -24.18
C LYS A 99 4.40 -21.59 -24.69
N ASN A 100 3.46 -22.28 -24.07
CA ASN A 100 3.04 -23.62 -24.50
C ASN A 100 1.99 -23.57 -25.61
N CYS A 101 1.03 -22.65 -25.55
CA CYS A 101 0.03 -22.45 -26.60
C CYS A 101 0.68 -22.16 -27.96
N SER A 102 1.76 -21.39 -28.00
CA SER A 102 2.50 -21.10 -29.24
C SER A 102 3.18 -22.33 -29.85
N LYS A 103 3.40 -23.39 -29.07
CA LYS A 103 4.01 -24.66 -29.49
C LYS A 103 2.99 -25.68 -30.00
N LEU A 104 1.69 -25.45 -29.82
CA LEU A 104 0.64 -26.39 -30.23
C LEU A 104 0.28 -26.22 -31.72
N PRO A 105 0.54 -27.20 -32.60
CA PRO A 105 0.32 -27.06 -34.04
C PRO A 105 -1.16 -26.84 -34.42
N CYS A 106 -2.09 -27.42 -33.64
CA CYS A 106 -3.53 -27.27 -33.87
C CYS A 106 -4.02 -25.83 -33.68
N LEU A 107 -3.37 -25.03 -32.84
CA LEU A 107 -3.68 -23.61 -32.65
C LEU A 107 -3.03 -22.72 -33.72
N GLN A 108 -1.92 -23.15 -34.32
CA GLN A 108 -1.26 -22.43 -35.41
C GLN A 108 -2.05 -22.52 -36.74
N MET A 109 -2.61 -23.69 -37.06
CA MET A 109 -3.41 -23.89 -38.27
C MET A 109 -4.69 -23.02 -38.29
N GLY A 110 -5.35 -22.86 -37.13
CA GLY A 110 -6.52 -21.97 -37.00
C GLY A 110 -6.19 -20.48 -37.20
N ARG A 111 -4.97 -20.04 -36.84
CA ARG A 111 -4.52 -18.65 -37.04
C ARG A 111 -4.12 -18.34 -38.49
N ALA A 112 -3.62 -19.32 -39.24
CA ALA A 112 -3.27 -19.14 -40.65
C ALA A 112 -4.53 -19.00 -41.52
N ALA A 113 -5.59 -19.75 -41.22
CA ALA A 113 -6.87 -19.70 -41.95
C ALA A 113 -7.68 -18.41 -41.74
N MET A 114 -7.43 -17.64 -40.67
CA MET A 114 -8.11 -16.35 -40.44
C MET A 114 -7.45 -15.17 -41.16
N LYS A 115 -6.20 -15.31 -41.62
CA LYS A 115 -5.48 -14.26 -42.35
C LYS A 115 -5.76 -14.24 -43.85
N SER A 116 -6.46 -15.24 -44.39
CA SER A 116 -6.76 -15.37 -45.82
C SER A 116 -8.09 -14.74 -46.26
N ASN A 117 -8.83 -14.07 -45.37
CA ASN A 117 -10.22 -13.64 -45.64
C ASN A 117 -10.38 -12.12 -45.80
N VAL A 118 -9.29 -11.37 -45.96
CA VAL A 118 -9.34 -9.96 -46.39
C VAL A 118 -8.73 -9.90 -47.79
N SER A 119 -9.57 -10.24 -48.77
CA SER A 119 -9.35 -9.84 -50.15
C SER A 119 -9.88 -8.41 -50.30
N ILE A 120 -9.00 -7.47 -50.68
CA ILE A 120 -9.38 -6.15 -51.19
C ILE A 120 -10.01 -6.32 -52.57
#